data_AF-A0A840KB36-F1
#
_entry.id   AF-A0A840KB36-F1
#
_cell.length_a   1.000
_cell.length_b   1.000
_cell.length_c   1.000
_cell.angle_alpha   90.00
_cell.angle_beta   90.00
_cell.angle_gamma   90.00
#
_symmetry.space_group_name_H-M   'P 1'
#
loop_
_entity.id
_entity.type
_entity.pdbx_description
1 polymer ?
#
loop_
_entity_poly.entity_id
_entity_poly.type
_entity_poly.pdbx_seq_one_letter_code
_entity_poly.pdbx_strand_id
1 'polypeptide(L)'
;MKDKKLFSKKIVYVVSLMLTFFSAMLYLMAIVVRISNEINFLDLTLIFLIFSLSLFQSYFLIIKNRKGILLTNIHLVLLLCFIVFELITYLIAYRTYDQGTNGMVTGILFILASLFIVNKFKVPKVEYEDLERIGTHND
;
A
#
# COMPACT_ATOMS: atom_id res chain seq x y z
N MET A 1 4.24 8.22 -31.02
CA MET A 1 4.22 7.29 -29.86
C MET A 1 2.78 7.10 -29.42
N LYS A 2 2.23 5.88 -29.46
CA LYS A 2 0.91 5.61 -28.87
C LYS A 2 1.05 5.74 -27.35
N ASP A 3 0.22 6.57 -26.73
CA ASP A 3 0.14 6.70 -25.27
C ASP A 3 -0.13 5.32 -24.65
N LYS A 4 0.93 4.67 -24.13
CA LYS A 4 0.81 3.45 -23.31
C LYS A 4 0.09 3.87 -22.03
N LYS A 5 -1.25 3.82 -22.03
CA LYS A 5 -2.08 4.09 -20.86
C LYS A 5 -1.73 3.06 -19.79
N LEU A 6 -1.06 3.51 -18.73
CA LEU A 6 -0.66 2.68 -17.58
C LEU A 6 -1.84 1.98 -16.89
N PHE A 7 -3.03 2.56 -17.03
CA PHE A 7 -4.27 1.99 -16.52
C PHE A 7 -5.27 1.88 -17.67
N SER A 8 -5.94 0.73 -17.79
CA SER A 8 -7.03 0.60 -18.78
C SER A 8 -8.19 1.54 -18.44
N LYS A 9 -8.34 1.95 -17.16
CA LYS A 9 -9.39 2.84 -16.68
C LYS A 9 -8.84 3.92 -15.75
N LYS A 10 -9.21 5.18 -16.01
CA LYS A 10 -8.89 6.37 -15.19
C LYS A 10 -9.27 6.20 -13.71
N ILE A 11 -10.29 5.39 -13.42
CA ILE A 11 -10.76 5.11 -12.06
C ILE A 11 -9.72 4.42 -11.18
N VAL A 12 -8.89 3.53 -11.74
CA VAL A 12 -7.89 2.77 -10.98
C VAL A 12 -6.79 3.69 -10.49
N TYR A 13 -6.37 4.63 -11.34
CA TYR A 13 -5.42 5.66 -10.98
C TYR A 13 -5.93 6.52 -9.83
N VAL A 14 -7.18 7.00 -9.93
CA VAL A 14 -7.81 7.82 -8.88
C VAL A 14 -7.92 7.05 -7.57
N VAL A 15 -8.40 5.81 -7.61
CA VAL A 15 -8.52 4.96 -6.42
C VAL A 15 -7.15 4.69 -5.80
N SER A 16 -6.12 4.43 -6.61
CA SER A 16 -4.77 4.19 -6.09
C SER A 16 -4.23 5.44 -5.40
N LEU A 17 -4.45 6.62 -5.97
CA LEU A 17 -3.99 7.90 -5.42
C LEU A 17 -4.74 8.28 -4.13
N MET A 18 -6.06 8.05 -4.09
CA MET A 18 -6.88 8.22 -2.87
C MET A 18 -6.42 7.28 -1.76
N LEU A 19 -6.11 6.02 -2.09
CA LEU A 19 -5.58 5.05 -1.13
C LEU A 19 -4.21 5.48 -0.61
N THR A 20 -3.30 5.93 -1.48
CA THR A 20 -1.98 6.41 -1.05
C THR A 20 -2.11 7.59 -0.10
N PHE A 21 -2.99 8.55 -0.41
CA PHE A 21 -3.20 9.72 0.45
C PHE A 21 -3.82 9.33 1.80
N PHE A 22 -4.82 8.44 1.79
CA PHE A 22 -5.44 7.94 3.01
C PHE A 22 -4.44 7.21 3.92
N SER A 23 -3.62 6.32 3.34
CA SER A 23 -2.56 5.64 4.11
C SER A 23 -1.53 6.62 4.67
N ALA A 24 -1.09 7.60 3.88
CA ALA A 24 -0.16 8.63 4.36
C ALA A 24 -0.71 9.41 5.58
N MET A 25 -2.01 9.73 5.58
CA MET A 25 -2.67 10.37 6.72
C MET A 25 -2.71 9.47 7.95
N LEU A 26 -2.99 8.17 7.79
CA LEU A 26 -2.97 7.21 8.91
C LEU A 26 -1.58 7.11 9.54
N TYR A 27 -0.50 7.06 8.73
CA TYR A 27 0.85 7.04 9.28
C TYR A 27 1.22 8.34 9.95
N LEU A 28 0.84 9.49 9.38
CA LEU A 28 1.09 10.77 10.03
C LEU A 28 0.42 10.83 11.40
N MET A 29 -0.83 10.37 11.50
CA MET A 29 -1.54 10.29 12.78
C MET A 29 -0.88 9.30 13.74
N ALA A 30 -0.42 8.14 13.26
CA ALA A 30 0.34 7.19 14.06
C ALA A 30 1.67 7.78 14.58
N ILE A 31 2.39 8.53 13.76
CA ILE A 31 3.62 9.25 14.17
C ILE A 31 3.28 10.23 15.29
N VAL A 32 2.25 11.07 15.11
CA VAL A 32 1.85 12.07 16.11
C VAL A 32 1.51 11.40 17.44
N VAL A 33 0.66 10.37 17.42
CA VAL A 33 0.26 9.63 18.64
C VAL A 33 1.45 8.98 19.32
N ARG A 34 2.39 8.40 18.57
CA ARG A 34 3.55 7.72 19.15
C ARG A 34 4.62 8.67 19.67
N ILE A 35 4.82 9.84 19.05
CA ILE A 35 5.69 10.90 19.57
C ILE A 35 5.13 11.42 20.90
N SER A 36 3.81 11.60 21.00
CA SER A 36 3.16 12.06 22.24
C SER A 36 3.25 11.09 23.42
N ASN A 37 3.54 9.80 23.17
CA ASN A 37 3.57 8.74 24.17
C ASN A 37 4.98 8.24 24.52
N GLU A 38 6.05 8.93 24.13
CA GLU A 38 7.46 8.58 24.44
C GLU A 38 7.85 7.12 24.08
N ILE A 39 7.45 6.66 22.89
CA ILE A 39 7.64 5.26 22.48
C ILE A 39 9.03 4.99 21.86
N ASN A 40 9.48 3.72 22.02
CA ASN A 40 10.68 3.09 21.49
C ASN A 40 11.09 3.52 20.06
N PHE A 41 12.37 3.91 19.89
CA PHE A 41 12.97 4.45 18.65
C PHE A 41 12.75 3.55 17.41
N LEU A 42 12.69 2.24 17.62
CA LEU A 42 12.53 1.25 16.56
C LEU A 42 11.15 1.34 15.89
N ASP A 43 10.09 1.54 16.68
CA ASP A 43 8.73 1.68 16.15
C ASP A 43 8.57 2.99 15.36
N LEU A 44 9.18 4.07 15.83
CA LEU A 44 9.17 5.36 15.15
C LEU A 44 9.89 5.28 13.80
N THR A 45 11.06 4.64 13.76
CA THR A 45 11.86 4.42 12.54
C THR A 45 11.06 3.64 11.51
N LEU A 46 10.32 2.62 11.96
CA LEU A 46 9.56 1.76 11.08
C LEU A 46 8.34 2.49 10.48
N ILE A 47 7.66 3.34 11.26
CA ILE A 47 6.58 4.19 10.72
C ILE A 47 7.14 5.21 9.72
N PHE A 48 8.29 5.80 9.99
CA PHE A 48 8.97 6.69 9.04
C PHE A 48 9.33 6.00 7.72
N LEU A 49 9.78 4.75 7.77
CA LEU A 49 10.08 3.94 6.59
C LEU A 49 8.81 3.71 5.76
N ILE A 50 7.71 3.33 6.41
CA ILE A 50 6.41 3.10 5.74
C ILE A 50 5.85 4.40 5.14
N PHE A 51 5.99 5.52 5.86
CA PHE A 51 5.61 6.83 5.35
C PHE A 51 6.43 7.23 4.11
N SER A 52 7.75 7.00 4.15
CA SER A 52 8.64 7.26 3.00
C SER A 52 8.23 6.43 1.77
N LEU A 53 7.88 5.16 1.96
CA LEU A 53 7.32 4.28 0.92
C LEU A 53 6.04 4.85 0.30
N SER A 54 5.15 5.44 1.12
CA SER A 54 3.91 6.08 0.63
C SER A 54 4.18 7.33 -0.21
N LEU A 55 5.20 8.12 0.13
CA LEU A 55 5.64 9.28 -0.65
C LEU A 55 6.26 8.86 -1.99
N PHE A 56 7.14 7.85 -1.98
CA PHE A 56 7.70 7.27 -3.22
C PHE A 56 6.60 6.71 -4.12
N GLN A 57 5.63 5.99 -3.56
CA GLN A 57 4.47 5.49 -4.30
C GLN A 57 3.69 6.65 -4.96
N SER A 58 3.41 7.72 -4.21
CA SER A 58 2.72 8.92 -4.73
C SER A 58 3.47 9.54 -5.90
N TYR A 59 4.79 9.70 -5.78
CA TYR A 59 5.64 10.21 -6.85
C TYR A 59 5.53 9.34 -8.12
N PHE A 60 5.69 8.02 -7.99
CA PHE A 60 5.60 7.11 -9.13
C PHE A 60 4.21 7.06 -9.77
N LEU A 61 3.14 7.26 -8.99
CA LEU A 61 1.79 7.42 -9.53
C LEU A 61 1.67 8.72 -10.34
N ILE A 62 2.14 9.86 -9.83
CA ILE A 62 2.09 11.16 -10.52
C ILE A 62 2.81 11.10 -11.87
N ILE A 63 4.02 10.51 -11.91
CA ILE A 63 4.78 10.34 -13.16
C ILE A 63 4.25 9.18 -14.04
N LYS A 64 3.07 8.62 -13.69
CA LYS A 64 2.41 7.51 -14.40
C LYS A 64 3.35 6.34 -14.68
N ASN A 65 4.17 5.97 -13.70
CA ASN A 65 5.11 4.87 -13.80
C ASN A 65 4.53 3.59 -13.20
N ARG A 66 4.70 2.45 -13.88
CA ARG A 66 4.23 1.12 -13.43
C ARG A 66 4.74 0.74 -12.04
N LYS A 67 5.93 1.24 -11.68
CA LYS A 67 6.53 1.05 -10.35
C LYS A 67 5.61 1.58 -9.24
N GLY A 68 4.84 2.64 -9.48
CA GLY A 68 3.92 3.20 -8.49
C GLY A 68 2.83 2.22 -8.10
N ILE A 69 2.37 1.40 -9.04
CA ILE A 69 1.35 0.40 -8.73
C ILE A 69 1.92 -0.87 -8.11
N LEU A 70 3.16 -1.25 -8.45
CA LEU A 70 3.89 -2.30 -7.72
C LEU A 70 4.07 -1.88 -6.26
N LEU A 71 4.54 -0.65 -6.04
CA LEU A 71 4.68 -0.04 -4.72
C LEU A 71 3.34 0.04 -3.97
N THR A 72 2.24 0.34 -4.66
CA THR A 72 0.89 0.33 -4.06
C THR A 72 0.53 -1.05 -3.51
N ASN A 73 0.82 -2.12 -4.25
CA ASN A 73 0.55 -3.48 -3.76
C ASN A 73 1.44 -3.84 -2.58
N ILE A 74 2.75 -3.57 -2.68
CA ILE A 74 3.70 -3.83 -1.60
C ILE A 74 3.27 -3.07 -0.33
N HIS A 75 2.86 -1.83 -0.49
CA HIS A 75 2.40 -0.97 0.60
C HIS A 75 1.14 -1.51 1.27
N LEU A 76 0.13 -1.88 0.49
CA LEU A 76 -1.11 -2.47 1.03
C LEU A 76 -0.85 -3.82 1.71
N VAL A 77 0.07 -4.63 1.20
CA VAL A 77 0.48 -5.89 1.85
C VAL A 77 1.19 -5.62 3.17
N LEU A 78 2.12 -4.66 3.22
CA LEU A 78 2.79 -4.29 4.46
C LEU A 78 1.79 -3.79 5.51
N LEU A 79 0.86 -2.91 5.12
CA LEU A 79 -0.18 -2.42 6.01
C LEU A 79 -1.08 -3.57 6.53
N LEU A 80 -1.43 -4.52 5.66
CA LEU A 80 -2.18 -5.71 6.04
C LEU A 80 -1.42 -6.53 7.09
N CYS A 81 -0.12 -6.78 6.89
CA CYS A 81 0.71 -7.49 7.85
C CYS A 81 0.74 -6.77 9.21
N PHE A 82 0.85 -5.44 9.22
CA PHE A 82 0.85 -4.66 10.45
C PHE A 82 -0.46 -4.79 11.23
N ILE A 83 -1.60 -4.58 10.56
CA ILE A 83 -2.90 -4.64 11.24
C ILE A 83 -3.20 -6.07 11.70
N VAL A 84 -2.84 -7.09 10.92
CA VAL A 84 -3.02 -8.50 11.33
C VAL A 84 -2.15 -8.83 12.54
N PHE A 85 -0.89 -8.39 12.55
CA PHE A 85 -0.01 -8.61 13.69
C PHE A 85 -0.56 -7.92 14.95
N GLU A 86 -0.95 -6.66 14.84
CA GLU A 86 -1.53 -5.90 15.96
C GLU A 86 -2.81 -6.56 16.49
N LEU A 87 -3.70 -7.02 15.60
CA LEU A 87 -4.91 -7.77 15.96
C LEU A 87 -4.58 -9.05 16.74
N ILE A 88 -3.61 -9.84 16.25
CA ILE A 88 -3.20 -11.08 16.92
C ILE A 88 -2.64 -10.77 18.30
N THR A 89 -1.74 -9.78 18.41
CA THR A 89 -1.15 -9.37 19.69
C THR A 89 -2.22 -8.87 20.66
N TYR A 90 -3.19 -8.07 20.19
CA TYR A 90 -4.30 -7.59 21.00
C TYR A 90 -5.17 -8.74 21.54
N LEU A 91 -5.55 -9.69 20.67
CA LEU A 91 -6.34 -10.85 21.06
C LEU A 91 -5.61 -11.75 22.06
N ILE A 92 -4.29 -11.93 21.92
CA ILE A 92 -3.48 -12.70 22.86
C ILE A 92 -3.41 -11.99 24.23
N ALA A 93 -3.19 -10.67 24.22
CA ALA A 93 -2.99 -9.88 25.44
C ALA A 93 -4.29 -9.73 26.25
N TYR A 94 -5.38 -9.36 25.59
CA TYR A 94 -6.63 -9.03 26.27
C TYR A 94 -7.62 -10.20 26.33
N ARG A 95 -7.47 -11.20 25.46
CA ARG A 95 -8.37 -12.37 25.35
C ARG A 95 -9.85 -12.00 25.20
N THR A 96 -10.12 -10.81 24.70
CA THR A 96 -11.48 -10.27 24.53
C THR A 96 -11.65 -9.75 23.13
N TYR A 97 -12.85 -9.97 22.58
CA TYR A 97 -13.26 -9.39 21.31
C TYR A 97 -14.14 -8.17 21.59
N ASP A 98 -13.67 -6.98 21.22
CA ASP A 98 -14.30 -5.71 21.56
C ASP A 98 -14.42 -4.76 20.35
N GLN A 99 -14.79 -3.50 20.60
CA GLN A 99 -14.88 -2.50 19.55
C GLN A 99 -13.54 -2.22 18.85
N GLY A 100 -12.41 -2.26 19.57
CA GLY A 100 -11.09 -2.10 18.96
C GLY A 100 -10.78 -3.22 17.97
N THR A 101 -11.12 -4.45 18.37
CA THR A 101 -10.99 -5.65 17.54
C THR A 101 -11.85 -5.56 16.27
N ASN A 102 -13.11 -5.11 16.40
CA ASN A 102 -14.00 -4.85 15.27
C ASN A 102 -13.42 -3.84 14.27
N GLY A 103 -12.81 -2.77 14.78
CA GLY A 103 -12.13 -1.75 13.97
C GLY A 103 -10.99 -2.33 13.15
N MET A 104 -10.14 -3.15 13.78
CA MET A 104 -9.01 -3.81 13.11
C MET A 104 -9.48 -4.81 12.03
N VAL A 105 -10.50 -5.62 12.32
CA VAL A 105 -11.08 -6.56 11.34
C VAL A 105 -11.69 -5.82 10.14
N THR A 106 -12.39 -4.71 10.39
CA THR A 106 -12.95 -3.86 9.32
C THR A 106 -11.83 -3.26 8.46
N GLY A 107 -10.74 -2.80 9.08
CA GLY A 107 -9.54 -2.31 8.39
C GLY A 107 -8.92 -3.37 7.49
N ILE A 108 -8.79 -4.61 7.96
CA ILE A 108 -8.31 -5.75 7.17
C ILE A 108 -9.17 -5.96 5.92
N LEU A 109 -10.49 -6.00 6.07
CA LEU A 109 -11.42 -6.18 4.95
C LEU A 109 -11.28 -5.06 3.91
N PHE A 110 -11.12 -3.81 4.36
CA PHE A 110 -10.93 -2.66 3.47
C PHE A 110 -9.61 -2.75 2.68
N ILE A 111 -8.52 -3.17 3.32
CA ILE A 111 -7.22 -3.36 2.66
C ILE A 111 -7.29 -4.49 1.63
N LEU A 112 -7.94 -5.61 1.97
CA LEU A 112 -8.15 -6.72 1.04
C LEU A 112 -8.98 -6.30 -0.18
N ALA A 113 -10.06 -5.54 0.02
CA ALA A 113 -10.85 -4.98 -1.06
C ALA A 113 -10.02 -4.05 -1.96
N SER A 114 -9.16 -3.23 -1.35
CA SER A 114 -8.25 -2.32 -2.06
C SER A 114 -7.24 -3.08 -2.91
N LEU A 115 -6.62 -4.13 -2.37
CA LEU A 115 -5.72 -5.03 -3.10
C LEU A 115 -6.43 -5.69 -4.28
N PHE A 116 -7.66 -6.15 -4.07
CA PHE A 116 -8.47 -6.77 -5.13
C PHE A 116 -8.75 -5.78 -6.26
N ILE A 117 -9.16 -4.55 -5.95
CA ILE A 117 -9.42 -3.50 -6.96
C ILE A 117 -8.14 -3.19 -7.73
N VAL A 118 -7.02 -2.94 -7.03
CA VAL A 118 -5.75 -2.59 -7.67
C VAL A 118 -5.26 -3.74 -8.57
N ASN A 119 -5.43 -5.01 -8.17
CA ASN A 119 -5.00 -6.17 -8.96
C ASN A 119 -5.96 -6.52 -10.11
N LYS A 120 -7.28 -6.51 -9.88
CA LYS A 120 -8.28 -6.88 -10.88
C LYS A 120 -8.34 -5.91 -12.06
N PHE A 121 -8.15 -4.62 -11.79
CA PHE A 121 -8.25 -3.59 -12.84
C PHE A 121 -6.89 -3.21 -13.46
N LYS A 122 -5.82 -3.89 -13.07
CA LYS A 122 -4.46 -3.69 -13.58
C LYS A 122 -4.17 -4.36 -14.93
N VAL A 123 -4.99 -5.32 -15.36
CA VAL A 123 -4.57 -6.23 -16.45
C VAL A 123 -5.58 -6.25 -17.60
N PRO A 124 -5.47 -5.37 -18.61
CA PRO A 124 -5.34 -5.89 -19.96
C PRO A 124 -3.98 -6.63 -20.04
N LYS A 125 -3.90 -7.79 -20.68
CA LYS A 125 -2.62 -8.48 -20.94
C LYS A 125 -1.61 -7.44 -21.42
N VAL A 126 -0.65 -7.09 -20.58
CA VAL A 126 0.50 -6.31 -21.01
C VAL A 126 1.40 -7.35 -21.64
N GLU A 127 1.32 -7.49 -22.97
CA GLU A 127 2.40 -8.10 -23.73
C GLU A 127 3.66 -7.28 -23.38
N TYR A 128 4.54 -7.91 -22.61
CA TYR A 128 5.75 -7.26 -22.16
C TYR A 128 6.78 -7.31 -23.28
N GLU A 129 6.55 -6.56 -24.37
CA GLU A 129 7.52 -6.42 -25.47
C GLU A 129 8.93 -6.05 -24.94
N ASP A 130 9.00 -5.30 -23.83
CA ASP A 130 10.26 -4.82 -23.25
C ASP A 130 10.87 -5.76 -22.19
N LEU A 131 10.19 -6.84 -21.74
CA LEU A 131 10.84 -7.90 -20.93
C LEU A 131 11.24 -9.09 -21.79
N GLU A 132 10.53 -9.35 -22.89
CA GLU A 132 10.92 -10.35 -23.89
C GLU A 132 12.14 -9.91 -24.73
N ARG A 133 12.43 -8.59 -24.76
CA ARG A 133 13.65 -8.03 -25.38
C ARG A 133 14.87 -8.00 -24.48
N ILE A 134 14.72 -8.19 -23.17
CA ILE A 134 15.86 -8.25 -22.26
C ILE A 134 16.44 -9.67 -22.37
N GLY A 135 17.46 -9.80 -23.23
CA GLY A 135 18.13 -11.06 -23.56
C GLY A 135 18.21 -11.38 -25.06
N THR A 136 17.50 -10.63 -25.92
CA THR A 136 17.55 -10.81 -27.39
C THR A 136 18.30 -9.68 -28.12
N HIS A 137 19.00 -8.83 -27.38
CA HIS A 137 20.00 -7.90 -27.90
C HIS A 137 21.40 -8.28 -27.39
N ASN A 138 21.77 -9.54 -27.65
CA ASN A 138 23.16 -9.90 -27.82
C ASN A 138 23.30 -10.38 -29.28
N ASP A 139 24.29 -9.81 -29.95
CA ASP A 139 24.86 -10.31 -31.21
C ASP A 139 25.19 -11.82 -31.13
#